data_AF-A0A924JG00-F1
#
_entry.id   AF-A0A924JG00-F1
#
_cell.length_a   1.000
_cell.length_b   1.000
_cell.length_c   1.000
_cell.angle_alpha   90.00
_cell.angle_beta   90.00
_cell.angle_gamma   90.00
#
_symmetry.space_group_name_H-M   'P 1'
#
loop_
_entity.id
_entity.type
_entity.pdbx_description
1 polymer ?
#
loop_
_entity_poly.entity_id
_entity_poly.type
_entity_poly.pdbx_seq_one_letter_code
_entity_poly.pdbx_strand_id
1 'polypeptide(L)'
;MMQTFFAYINAINLVVWTSLLILFVYKLRGLYRQVNSTYDAYWFDPRWYREPLTHLVLLWGRSQVMETKNVVGDTWLIREVRIKNAVFWTRLRVLSYHNQ
;
A
#
# COMPACT_ATOMS: atom_id res chain seq x y z
N MET A 1 -27.46 -15.02 -35.53
CA MET A 1 -26.66 -15.84 -34.58
C MET A 1 -25.35 -15.17 -34.17
N MET A 2 -24.58 -14.53 -35.08
CA MET A 2 -23.32 -13.84 -34.73
C MET A 2 -23.52 -12.56 -33.89
N GLN A 3 -24.53 -11.72 -34.16
CA GLN A 3 -24.75 -10.46 -33.44
C GLN A 3 -25.08 -10.65 -31.94
N THR A 4 -25.85 -11.68 -31.60
CA THR A 4 -26.20 -12.01 -30.21
C THR A 4 -24.99 -12.51 -29.41
N PHE A 5 -24.05 -13.19 -30.08
CA PHE A 5 -22.80 -13.66 -29.46
C PHE A 5 -21.86 -12.49 -29.12
N PHE A 6 -21.67 -11.53 -30.04
CA PHE A 6 -20.88 -10.33 -29.76
C PHE A 6 -21.51 -9.44 -28.68
N ALA A 7 -22.83 -9.30 -28.66
CA ALA A 7 -23.54 -8.58 -27.61
C ALA A 7 -23.29 -9.19 -26.22
N TYR A 8 -23.28 -10.53 -26.13
CA TYR A 8 -23.01 -11.25 -24.89
C TYR A 8 -21.57 -11.05 -24.39
N ILE A 9 -20.57 -11.12 -25.29
CA ILE A 9 -19.16 -10.85 -24.95
C ILE A 9 -18.97 -9.42 -24.45
N ASN A 10 -19.59 -8.43 -25.12
CA ASN A 10 -19.49 -7.04 -24.72
C ASN A 10 -20.13 -6.79 -23.35
N ALA A 11 -21.26 -7.44 -23.06
CA ALA A 11 -21.90 -7.37 -21.76
C ALA A 11 -21.00 -7.96 -20.64
N ILE A 12 -20.38 -9.12 -20.88
CA ILE A 12 -19.43 -9.72 -19.93
C ILE A 12 -18.23 -8.81 -19.70
N ASN A 13 -17.62 -8.30 -20.77
CA ASN A 13 -16.48 -7.39 -20.66
C ASN A 13 -16.84 -6.15 -19.85
N LEU A 14 -18.02 -5.56 -20.08
CA LEU A 14 -18.47 -4.40 -19.32
C LEU A 14 -18.62 -4.72 -17.83
N VAL A 15 -19.20 -5.88 -17.48
CA VAL A 15 -19.33 -6.31 -16.08
C VAL A 15 -17.96 -6.54 -15.43
N VAL A 16 -17.02 -7.17 -16.14
CA VAL A 16 -15.65 -7.40 -15.64
C VAL A 16 -14.94 -6.06 -15.40
N TRP A 17 -14.97 -5.16 -16.38
CA TRP A 17 -14.31 -3.84 -16.27
C TRP A 17 -14.94 -2.98 -15.17
N THR A 18 -16.26 -2.95 -15.06
CA THR A 18 -16.94 -2.21 -14.00
C THR A 18 -16.65 -2.79 -12.61
N SER A 19 -16.60 -4.11 -12.47
CA SER A 19 -16.25 -4.78 -11.21
C SER A 19 -14.81 -4.46 -10.79
N LEU A 20 -13.86 -4.54 -11.73
CA LEU A 20 -12.46 -4.18 -11.49
C LEU A 20 -12.31 -2.70 -11.11
N LEU A 21 -13.04 -1.81 -11.77
CA LEU A 21 -13.04 -0.38 -11.46
C LEU A 21 -13.57 -0.11 -10.05
N ILE A 22 -14.65 -0.77 -9.65
CA ILE A 22 -15.22 -0.62 -8.30
C ILE A 22 -14.21 -1.07 -7.24
N LEU A 23 -13.57 -2.23 -7.42
CA LEU A 23 -12.54 -2.72 -6.51
C LEU A 23 -11.35 -1.76 -6.43
N PHE A 24 -10.93 -1.19 -7.56
CA PHE A 24 -9.86 -0.21 -7.61
C PHE A 24 -10.21 1.09 -6.85
N VAL A 25 -11.40 1.64 -7.09
CA VAL A 25 -11.90 2.84 -6.40
C VAL A 25 -12.05 2.59 -4.89
N TYR A 26 -12.53 1.41 -4.48
CA TYR A 26 -12.66 1.06 -3.07
C TYR A 26 -11.30 1.03 -2.37
N LYS A 27 -10.29 0.40 -3.00
CA LYS A 27 -8.94 0.40 -2.44
C LYS A 27 -8.31 1.81 -2.40
N LEU A 28 -8.53 2.63 -3.43
CA LEU A 28 -8.08 4.02 -3.43
C LEU A 28 -8.71 4.84 -2.31
N ARG A 29 -9.99 4.63 -2.01
CA ARG A 29 -10.65 5.28 -0.86
C ARG A 29 -10.03 4.85 0.47
N GLY A 30 -9.70 3.57 0.62
CA GLY A 30 -8.98 3.06 1.79
C GLY A 30 -7.62 3.77 1.96
N LEU A 31 -6.86 3.85 0.87
CA LEU A 31 -5.57 4.55 0.84
C LEU A 31 -5.72 6.04 1.18
N TYR A 32 -6.71 6.72 0.58
CA TYR A 32 -6.97 8.14 0.81
C TYR A 32 -7.33 8.43 2.27
N ARG A 33 -8.18 7.59 2.87
CA ARG A 33 -8.51 7.67 4.29
C ARG A 33 -7.28 7.50 5.18
N GLN A 34 -6.40 6.58 4.81
CA GLN A 34 -5.17 6.32 5.55
C GLN A 34 -4.16 7.45 5.43
N VAL A 35 -4.06 8.09 4.25
CA VAL A 35 -3.18 9.26 4.01
C VAL A 35 -3.68 10.52 4.72
N ASN A 36 -4.99 10.69 4.89
CA ASN A 36 -5.58 11.84 5.60
C ASN A 36 -5.69 11.64 7.12
N SER A 37 -5.43 10.44 7.64
CA SER A 37 -5.33 10.17 9.06
C SER A 37 -4.13 10.91 9.64
N THR A 38 -4.38 11.87 10.52
CA THR A 38 -3.40 12.91 10.88
C THR A 38 -2.35 12.46 11.92
N TYR A 39 -2.48 11.28 12.57
CA TYR A 39 -1.68 10.99 13.76
C TYR A 39 -1.18 9.56 13.99
N ASP A 40 -1.39 8.61 13.10
CA ASP A 40 -0.88 7.25 13.31
C ASP A 40 0.26 6.95 12.33
N ALA A 41 1.47 6.84 12.86
CA ALA A 41 2.57 6.21 12.14
C ALA A 41 2.23 4.72 11.97
N TYR A 42 1.51 4.39 10.90
CA TYR A 42 1.06 3.03 10.64
C TYR A 42 2.28 2.16 10.35
N TRP A 43 2.49 1.15 11.19
CA TRP A 43 3.41 0.06 10.92
C TRP A 43 2.78 -0.85 9.88
N PHE A 44 3.35 -0.85 8.67
CA PHE A 44 2.96 -1.82 7.65
C PHE A 44 3.80 -3.09 7.75
N ASP A 45 3.13 -4.23 7.55
CA ASP A 45 3.81 -5.50 7.32
C ASP A 45 4.85 -5.31 6.22
N PRO A 46 6.09 -5.77 6.39
CA PRO A 46 7.12 -5.69 5.35
C PRO A 46 6.61 -6.10 3.97
N ARG A 47 5.68 -7.05 3.83
CA ARG A 47 5.13 -7.52 2.56
C ARG A 47 4.30 -6.50 1.80
N TRP A 48 3.92 -5.37 2.42
CA TRP A 48 3.11 -4.35 1.76
C TRP A 48 3.75 -3.80 0.49
N TYR A 49 5.09 -3.82 0.33
CA TYR A 49 5.75 -3.42 -0.92
C TYR A 49 5.33 -4.27 -2.13
N ARG A 50 4.78 -5.46 -1.91
CA ARG A 50 4.28 -6.35 -2.97
C ARG A 50 2.87 -5.97 -3.42
N GLU A 51 2.19 -5.09 -2.68
CA GLU A 51 0.89 -4.60 -3.10
C GLU A 51 1.04 -3.55 -4.20
N PRO A 52 0.24 -3.63 -5.27
CA PRO A 52 0.38 -2.74 -6.43
C PRO A 52 0.16 -1.26 -6.08
N LEU A 53 -0.62 -0.96 -5.04
CA LEU A 53 -0.86 0.41 -4.58
C LEU A 53 0.34 1.00 -3.83
N THR A 54 1.22 0.15 -3.29
CA THR A 54 2.42 0.60 -2.60
C THR A 54 3.42 1.25 -3.55
N HIS A 55 3.48 0.80 -4.81
CA HIS A 55 4.32 1.45 -5.81
C HIS A 55 3.82 2.85 -6.16
N LEU A 56 2.50 3.08 -6.19
CA LEU A 56 1.93 4.42 -6.34
C LEU A 56 2.24 5.31 -5.13
N VAL A 57 2.17 4.75 -3.93
CA VAL A 57 2.57 5.41 -2.68
C VAL A 57 4.05 5.80 -2.70
N LEU A 58 4.93 4.91 -3.15
CA LEU A 58 6.37 5.16 -3.26
C LEU A 58 6.72 6.17 -4.36
N LEU A 59 5.93 6.24 -5.44
CA LEU A 59 6.11 7.23 -6.52
C LEU A 59 5.70 8.64 -6.10
N TRP A 60 4.66 8.78 -5.29
CA TRP A 60 4.14 10.09 -4.86
C TRP A 60 4.68 10.57 -3.51
N GLY A 61 5.22 9.67 -2.69
CA GLY A 61 5.76 10.00 -1.37
C GLY A 61 7.24 10.31 -1.36
N ARG A 62 7.70 11.07 -0.36
CA ARG A 62 9.14 11.12 -0.04
C ARG A 62 9.51 9.86 0.73
N SER A 63 10.37 9.03 0.14
CA SER A 63 10.88 7.81 0.77
C SER A 63 12.30 8.02 1.29
N GLN A 64 12.56 7.63 2.52
CA GLN A 64 13.90 7.55 3.09
C GLN A 64 14.11 6.25 3.86
N VAL A 65 15.36 5.81 3.95
CA VAL A 65 15.75 4.64 4.75
C VAL A 65 16.55 5.14 5.94
N MET A 66 16.19 4.70 7.14
CA MET A 66 16.87 5.10 8.37
C MET A 66 16.92 3.94 9.36
N GLU A 67 17.83 4.04 10.31
CA GLU A 67 17.88 3.13 11.45
C GLU A 67 17.00 3.67 12.57
N THR A 68 16.27 2.77 13.24
CA THR A 68 15.49 3.10 14.43
C THR A 68 15.62 1.99 15.47
N LYS A 69 15.37 2.32 16.73
CA LYS A 69 15.28 1.32 17.80
C LYS A 69 13.82 1.01 18.10
N ASN A 70 13.48 -0.27 18.21
CA ASN A 70 12.16 -0.68 18.66
C ASN A 70 12.04 -0.53 20.18
N VAL A 71 10.84 -0.77 20.71
CA VAL A 71 10.56 -0.67 22.16
C VAL A 71 11.29 -1.74 22.99
N VAL A 72 11.74 -2.82 22.35
CA VAL A 72 12.46 -3.95 22.98
C VAL A 72 13.98 -3.71 22.96
N GLY A 73 14.45 -2.62 22.34
CA GLY A 73 15.87 -2.27 22.24
C GLY A 73 16.59 -2.81 21.00
N ASP A 74 15.90 -3.55 20.11
CA ASP A 74 16.47 -3.99 18.83
C ASP A 74 16.68 -2.81 17.89
N THR A 75 17.74 -2.88 17.09
CA THR A 75 17.98 -1.90 16.02
C THR A 75 17.41 -2.43 14.71
N TRP A 76 16.48 -1.68 14.12
CA TRP A 76 15.82 -2.00 12.87
C TRP A 76 16.24 -1.02 11.78
N LEU A 77 16.49 -1.55 10.59
CA LEU A 77 16.53 -0.75 9.37
C LEU A 77 15.10 -0.58 8.88
N ILE A 78 14.60 0.65 8.88
CA ILE A 78 13.25 0.98 8.44
C ILE A 78 13.25 1.82 7.17
N ARG A 79 12.20 1.69 6.38
CA ARG A 79 11.82 2.65 5.35
C ARG A 79 10.70 3.51 5.86
N GLU A 80 10.91 4.80 5.84
CA GLU A 80 9.87 5.80 6.05
C GLU A 80 9.39 6.31 4.69
N VAL A 81 8.06 6.34 4.50
CA VAL A 81 7.42 6.96 3.35
C VAL A 81 6.47 8.03 3.87
N ARG A 82 6.69 9.28 3.47
CA ARG A 82 5.82 10.41 3.82
C ARG A 82 4.95 10.78 2.63
N ILE A 83 3.63 10.79 2.82
CA ILE A 83 2.67 11.32 1.86
C ILE A 83 1.80 12.34 2.58
N LYS A 84 1.93 13.62 2.19
CA LYS A 84 1.22 14.74 2.84
C LYS A 84 1.45 14.71 4.37
N ASN A 85 0.39 14.42 5.14
CA ASN A 85 0.42 14.40 6.60
C ASN A 85 0.55 12.98 7.18
N ALA A 86 0.58 11.95 6.34
CA ALA A 86 0.76 10.57 6.78
C ALA A 86 2.22 10.14 6.66
N VAL A 87 2.68 9.43 7.69
CA VAL A 87 4.00 8.82 7.77
C VAL A 87 3.81 7.31 7.87
N PHE A 88 4.45 6.58 6.97
CA PHE A 88 4.39 5.12 6.91
C PHE A 88 5.75 4.54 7.22
N TRP A 89 5.81 3.61 8.17
CA TRP A 89 7.04 2.93 8.54
C TRP A 89 6.98 1.46 8.16
N THR A 90 8.09 0.95 7.63
CA THR A 90 8.23 -0.45 7.25
C THR A 90 9.57 -0.98 7.70
N ARG A 91 9.56 -2.08 8.43
CA ARG A 91 10.80 -2.79 8.78
C ARG A 91 11.36 -3.51 7.55
N LEU A 92 12.55 -3.12 7.12
CA LEU A 92 13.28 -3.81 6.04
C LEU A 92 14.08 -4.99 6.59
N ARG A 93 14.81 -4.78 7.68
CA ARG A 93 15.70 -5.78 8.30
C ARG A 93 15.93 -5.46 9.78
N VAL A 94 16.18 -6.49 10.59
CA VAL A 94 16.74 -6.33 11.94
C VAL A 94 18.26 -6.30 11.85
N LEU A 95 18.89 -5.22 12.32
CA LEU A 95 20.34 -5.03 12.27
C LEU A 95 21.03 -5.62 13.51
N SER A 96 20.43 -5.43 14.68
CA SER A 96 20.94 -6.01 15.93
C SER A 96 19.76 -6.43 16.81
N TYR A 97 19.90 -7.58 17.45
CA TYR A 97 18.99 -7.99 18.52
C TYR A 97 19.52 -7.45 19.83
N HIS A 98 18.61 -7.00 20.70
CA HIS A 98 18.94 -6.76 22.09
C HIS A 98 19.11 -8.13 22.76
N ASN A 99 20.35 -8.63 22.78
CA ASN A 99 20.70 -9.80 23.57
C ASN A 99 20.65 -9.40 25.04
N GLN A 100 19.67 -9.94 25.75
CA GLN A 100 19.61 -9.92 27.21
C GLN A 100 20.67 -10.85 27.80
#